data_AF-A0A1G7QKF4-F1
#
_entry.id   AF-A0A1G7QKF4-F1
#
_cell.length_a   1.000
_cell.length_b   1.000
_cell.length_c   1.000
_cell.angle_alpha   90.00
_cell.angle_beta   90.00
_cell.angle_gamma   90.00
#
_symmetry.space_group_name_H-M   'P 1'
#
loop_
_entity.id
_entity.type
_entity.pdbx_description
1 polymer ?
#
loop_
_entity_poly.entity_id
_entity_poly.type
_entity_poly.pdbx_seq_one_letter_code
_entity_poly.pdbx_strand_id
1 'polypeptide(L)'
;MSTIIDIHAREILDSRGNPTVEVDVILEDGTMGRAAVPSGASTGAYEANERRDGDKSRYMGKGVLEACAAVNGEIAEALVGVEATEQVEIDEMMIEIDGTENKSRLGANAILGVSMAAAKAAADYCAQPLYRYVGGTTARVLPVPMMNIINGGEHADNPIDIQEFMIMPVAADNIREAVRMGAEVFHTLKKELSDAGLSTGIGDEGGFAPNINSTRDALDFILKSIEKAGYNPGEDIYLALDCAATEYFKDGKYVLSGEGKTLSSAENADYLAALVGDYPIISIEDGMAEDDWDGWKALTELLGDKVQLVGDDLFVTNPARLADGIKRGCANSMLVKVNQIGTLTETLKAVDMAHRAGYTNVMSHRSGETEDATIADLAVATNCGQIKTGSLARSDRLAKYNQLIRIEEMLGETAQYAGRSILRD
;
A
#
# COMPACT_ATOMS: atom_id res chain seq x y z
N MET A 1 -26.42 -16.83 14.69
CA MET A 1 -26.77 -15.95 13.55
C MET A 1 -25.54 -15.10 13.23
N SER A 2 -25.52 -14.36 12.11
CA SER A 2 -24.42 -13.42 11.80
C SER A 2 -24.48 -12.13 12.63
N THR A 3 -25.46 -12.01 13.52
CA THR A 3 -25.62 -10.91 14.45
C THR A 3 -24.38 -10.72 15.32
N ILE A 4 -23.85 -9.50 15.35
CA ILE A 4 -22.73 -9.10 16.21
C ILE A 4 -23.21 -9.08 17.67
N ILE A 5 -22.49 -9.79 18.55
CA ILE A 5 -22.80 -9.85 19.99
C ILE A 5 -21.74 -9.18 20.86
N ASP A 6 -20.52 -9.02 20.36
CA ASP A 6 -19.43 -8.36 21.07
C ASP A 6 -18.41 -7.76 20.09
N ILE A 7 -17.87 -6.61 20.45
CA ILE A 7 -16.76 -5.95 19.74
C ILE A 7 -15.76 -5.51 20.79
N HIS A 8 -14.50 -5.92 20.62
CA HIS A 8 -13.46 -5.62 21.57
C HIS A 8 -12.18 -5.13 20.88
N ALA A 9 -11.68 -3.98 21.30
CA ALA A 9 -10.40 -3.44 20.89
C ALA A 9 -9.33 -3.50 21.97
N ARG A 10 -8.08 -3.67 21.52
CA ARG A 10 -6.88 -3.61 22.35
C ARG A 10 -5.75 -2.88 21.64
N GLU A 11 -4.87 -2.29 22.45
CA GLU A 11 -3.62 -1.69 21.99
C GLU A 11 -2.56 -2.80 21.80
N ILE A 12 -2.08 -2.95 20.57
CA ILE A 12 -0.94 -3.82 20.21
C ILE A 12 0.20 -2.96 19.64
N LEU A 13 1.27 -3.57 19.12
CA LEU A 13 2.40 -2.87 18.49
C LEU A 13 2.47 -3.16 16.99
N ASP A 14 2.75 -2.12 16.21
CA ASP A 14 3.11 -2.24 14.79
C ASP A 14 4.56 -2.71 14.61
N SER A 15 4.98 -2.91 13.36
CA SER A 15 6.31 -3.40 13.00
C SER A 15 7.44 -2.41 13.28
N ARG A 16 7.12 -1.17 13.65
CA ARG A 16 8.06 -0.13 14.10
C ARG A 16 8.06 0.02 15.62
N GLY A 17 7.27 -0.79 16.34
CA GLY A 17 7.14 -0.74 17.79
C GLY A 17 6.29 0.42 18.30
N ASN A 18 5.48 1.05 17.45
CA ASN A 18 4.50 2.05 17.88
C ASN A 18 3.16 1.35 18.19
N PRO A 19 2.36 1.90 19.12
CA PRO A 19 1.01 1.39 19.38
C PRO A 19 0.12 1.42 18.14
N THR A 20 -0.76 0.43 17.99
CA THR A 20 -1.87 0.43 17.03
C THR A 20 -3.08 -0.33 17.58
N VAL A 21 -4.23 -0.21 16.90
CA VAL A 21 -5.51 -0.81 17.29
C VAL A 21 -5.64 -2.20 16.67
N GLU A 22 -5.97 -3.19 17.49
CA GLU A 22 -6.49 -4.50 17.06
C GLU A 22 -7.93 -4.65 17.56
N VAL A 23 -8.82 -5.16 16.71
CA VAL A 23 -10.24 -5.34 17.01
C VAL A 23 -10.64 -6.80 16.77
N ASP A 24 -11.41 -7.35 17.69
CA ASP A 24 -12.17 -8.59 17.55
C ASP A 24 -13.66 -8.26 17.40
N VAL A 25 -14.34 -8.89 16.44
CA VAL A 25 -15.80 -8.87 16.28
C VAL A 25 -16.30 -10.30 16.45
N ILE A 26 -17.20 -10.53 17.40
CA ILE A 26 -17.74 -11.85 17.74
C ILE A 26 -19.22 -11.91 17.36
N LEU A 27 -19.60 -12.97 16.66
CA LEU A 27 -20.96 -13.24 16.22
C LEU A 27 -21.68 -14.20 17.16
N GLU A 28 -23.01 -14.23 17.08
CA GLU A 28 -23.85 -15.03 17.98
C GLU A 28 -23.60 -16.54 17.89
N ASP A 29 -23.13 -17.05 16.75
CA ASP A 29 -22.75 -18.46 16.61
C ASP A 29 -21.35 -18.80 17.13
N GLY A 30 -20.61 -17.79 17.62
CA GLY A 30 -19.26 -17.91 18.16
C GLY A 30 -18.15 -17.65 17.14
N THR A 31 -18.46 -17.37 15.87
CA THR A 31 -17.47 -16.92 14.89
C THR A 31 -16.82 -15.61 15.35
N MET A 32 -15.52 -15.47 15.10
CA MET A 32 -14.75 -14.29 15.47
C MET A 32 -13.86 -13.84 14.31
N GLY A 33 -14.01 -12.59 13.91
CA GLY A 33 -13.07 -11.90 13.02
C GLY A 33 -12.12 -11.01 13.80
N ARG A 34 -10.85 -10.97 13.39
CA ARG A 34 -9.82 -10.12 14.01
C ARG A 34 -9.08 -9.30 12.97
N ALA A 35 -8.87 -8.02 13.23
CA ALA A 35 -8.07 -7.17 12.37
C ALA A 35 -7.22 -6.18 13.15
N ALA A 36 -6.01 -5.94 12.65
CA ALA A 36 -5.10 -4.93 13.18
C ALA A 36 -4.82 -3.86 12.14
N VAL A 37 -4.72 -2.61 12.60
CA VAL A 37 -4.68 -1.44 11.71
C VAL A 37 -3.23 -1.02 11.42
N PRO A 38 -2.84 -0.84 10.14
CA PRO A 38 -1.52 -0.32 9.79
C PRO A 38 -1.44 1.20 10.00
N SER A 39 -0.23 1.74 10.07
CA SER A 39 0.05 3.17 10.29
C SER A 39 1.17 3.67 9.37
N GLY A 40 1.03 4.89 8.82
CA GLY A 40 2.02 5.53 7.94
C GLY A 40 3.24 6.11 8.67
N ALA A 41 4.32 6.40 7.93
CA ALA A 41 5.45 7.23 8.38
C ALA A 41 5.23 8.66 7.88
N SER A 42 5.12 8.79 6.55
CA SER A 42 4.52 9.94 5.90
C SER A 42 3.00 9.71 5.73
N THR A 43 2.26 10.80 5.89
CA THR A 43 0.81 10.85 5.78
C THR A 43 0.45 12.04 4.91
N GLY A 44 -0.21 11.79 3.78
CA GLY A 44 -0.73 12.86 2.92
C GLY A 44 -1.64 13.80 3.70
N ALA A 45 -1.67 15.08 3.32
CA ALA A 45 -2.34 16.13 4.10
C ALA A 45 -3.87 15.93 4.21
N TYR A 46 -4.43 15.09 3.34
CA TYR A 46 -5.86 14.83 3.20
C TYR A 46 -6.28 13.43 3.65
N GLU A 47 -5.40 12.66 4.32
CA GLU A 47 -5.74 11.35 4.88
C GLU A 47 -6.79 11.46 6.02
N ALA A 48 -7.57 10.40 6.20
CA ALA A 48 -8.38 10.21 7.39
C ALA A 48 -7.50 10.17 8.65
N ASN A 49 -8.00 10.72 9.75
CA ASN A 49 -7.20 10.97 10.94
C ASN A 49 -6.96 9.71 11.76
N GLU A 50 -5.69 9.30 11.88
CA GLU A 50 -5.27 8.33 12.89
C GLU A 50 -5.30 8.99 14.28
N ARG A 51 -6.15 8.50 15.18
CA ARG A 51 -6.25 9.05 16.54
C ARG A 51 -5.16 8.48 17.44
N ARG A 52 -4.37 9.39 18.03
CA ARG A 52 -3.29 9.13 19.00
C ARG A 52 -3.57 9.89 20.31
N ASP A 53 -3.16 9.32 21.44
CA ASP A 53 -3.47 9.85 22.78
C ASP A 53 -2.72 11.15 23.13
N GLY A 54 -1.55 11.40 22.54
CA GLY A 54 -0.71 12.57 22.87
C GLY A 54 -0.06 12.54 24.27
N ASP A 55 -0.31 11.50 25.08
CA ASP A 55 0.29 11.32 26.40
C ASP A 55 1.79 10.96 26.30
N LYS A 56 2.66 11.96 26.51
CA LYS A 56 4.11 11.80 26.46
C LYS A 56 4.67 10.78 27.46
N SER A 57 3.91 10.40 28.49
CA SER A 57 4.35 9.40 29.47
C SER A 57 4.25 7.96 28.93
N ARG A 58 3.47 7.73 27.87
CA ARG A 58 3.31 6.42 27.21
C ARG A 58 3.69 6.51 25.74
N TYR A 59 4.60 5.64 25.31
CA TYR A 59 4.99 5.53 23.89
C TYR A 59 5.30 6.87 23.22
N MET A 60 5.89 7.82 23.97
CA MET A 60 6.22 9.17 23.49
C MET A 60 5.02 9.96 22.93
N GLY A 61 3.80 9.70 23.41
CA GLY A 61 2.57 10.33 22.92
C GLY A 61 1.84 9.58 21.82
N LYS A 62 2.36 8.41 21.40
CA LYS A 62 1.80 7.61 20.30
C LYS A 62 0.82 6.52 20.74
N GLY A 63 0.38 6.52 22.00
CA GLY A 63 -0.67 5.61 22.49
C GLY A 63 -1.96 5.70 21.67
N VAL A 64 -2.77 4.65 21.70
CA VAL A 64 -4.06 4.57 20.99
C VAL A 64 -5.21 4.12 21.91
N LEU A 65 -5.10 4.39 23.22
CA LEU A 65 -6.13 4.00 24.19
C LEU A 65 -7.45 4.73 23.94
N GLU A 66 -7.44 5.97 23.48
CA GLU A 66 -8.66 6.71 23.15
C GLU A 66 -9.40 6.07 21.96
N ALA A 67 -8.67 5.64 20.93
CA ALA A 67 -9.25 4.89 19.81
C ALA A 67 -9.79 3.52 20.26
N CYS A 68 -9.06 2.80 21.11
CA CYS A 68 -9.56 1.54 21.69
C CYS A 68 -10.82 1.76 22.53
N ALA A 69 -10.89 2.87 23.29
CA ALA A 69 -12.06 3.23 24.07
C ALA A 69 -13.26 3.59 23.19
N ALA A 70 -13.04 4.25 22.05
CA ALA A 70 -14.08 4.50 21.06
C ALA A 70 -14.68 3.19 20.50
N VAL A 71 -13.83 2.20 20.20
CA VAL A 71 -14.29 0.87 19.77
C VAL A 71 -15.06 0.16 20.87
N ASN A 72 -14.48 0.05 22.07
CA ASN A 72 -15.07 -0.68 23.21
C ASN A 72 -16.33 -0.02 23.80
N GLY A 73 -16.61 1.24 23.45
CA GLY A 73 -17.75 2.01 23.93
C GLY A 73 -18.73 2.30 22.80
N GLU A 74 -18.67 3.52 22.28
CA GLU A 74 -19.67 4.07 21.35
C GLU A 74 -19.88 3.22 20.09
N ILE A 75 -18.81 2.68 19.50
CA ILE A 75 -18.94 1.84 18.29
C ILE A 75 -19.55 0.48 18.63
N ALA A 76 -19.08 -0.19 19.69
CA ALA A 76 -19.65 -1.46 20.15
C ALA A 76 -21.14 -1.32 20.51
N GLU A 77 -21.51 -0.30 21.28
CA GLU A 77 -22.89 -0.03 21.67
C GLU A 77 -23.82 0.17 20.47
N ALA A 78 -23.32 0.77 19.39
CA ALA A 78 -24.10 1.01 18.18
C ALA A 78 -24.25 -0.22 17.28
N LEU A 79 -23.23 -1.08 17.21
CA LEU A 79 -23.18 -2.20 16.25
C LEU A 79 -23.63 -3.54 16.82
N VAL A 80 -23.69 -3.71 18.15
CA VAL A 80 -24.27 -4.93 18.74
C VAL A 80 -25.73 -5.09 18.29
N GLY A 81 -26.06 -6.25 17.75
CA GLY A 81 -27.37 -6.54 17.17
C GLY A 81 -27.46 -6.31 15.64
N VAL A 82 -26.43 -5.72 15.02
CA VAL A 82 -26.34 -5.59 13.55
C VAL A 82 -25.81 -6.89 12.95
N GLU A 83 -26.25 -7.23 11.74
CA GLU A 83 -25.77 -8.40 11.00
C GLU A 83 -24.39 -8.13 10.39
N ALA A 84 -23.39 -8.95 10.72
CA ALA A 84 -22.03 -8.78 10.19
C ALA A 84 -21.92 -8.88 8.66
N THR A 85 -22.92 -9.49 8.01
CA THR A 85 -22.99 -9.58 6.54
C THR A 85 -23.38 -8.27 5.86
N GLU A 86 -23.93 -7.29 6.61
CA GLU A 86 -24.33 -5.98 6.09
C GLU A 86 -23.17 -4.98 6.21
N GLN A 87 -22.08 -5.23 5.49
CA GLN A 87 -20.84 -4.44 5.57
C GLN A 87 -21.05 -2.94 5.35
N VAL A 88 -21.90 -2.59 4.38
CA VAL A 88 -22.18 -1.19 4.04
C VAL A 88 -22.93 -0.50 5.19
N GLU A 89 -23.90 -1.18 5.80
CA GLU A 89 -24.63 -0.65 6.95
C GLU A 89 -23.69 -0.40 8.14
N ILE A 90 -22.83 -1.37 8.45
CA ILE A 90 -21.83 -1.25 9.53
C ILE A 90 -20.90 -0.06 9.29
N ASP A 91 -20.34 0.06 8.09
CA ASP A 91 -19.43 1.15 7.75
C ASP A 91 -20.13 2.52 7.77
N GLU A 92 -21.35 2.62 7.22
CA GLU A 92 -22.15 3.85 7.21
C GLU A 92 -22.56 4.29 8.62
N MET A 93 -22.94 3.37 9.50
CA MET A 93 -23.24 3.66 10.90
C MET A 93 -22.03 4.25 11.63
N MET A 94 -20.83 3.67 11.44
CA MET A 94 -19.62 4.20 12.08
C MET A 94 -19.24 5.59 11.55
N ILE A 95 -19.41 5.82 10.25
CA ILE A 95 -19.19 7.14 9.63
C ILE A 95 -20.17 8.17 10.17
N GLU A 96 -21.47 7.83 10.24
CA GLU A 96 -22.51 8.72 10.74
C GLU A 96 -22.28 9.08 12.22
N ILE A 97 -21.95 8.07 13.03
CA ILE A 97 -21.69 8.27 14.45
C ILE A 97 -20.48 9.17 14.61
N ASP A 98 -19.34 8.90 13.94
CA ASP A 98 -18.17 9.80 13.98
C ASP A 98 -18.55 11.24 13.61
N GLY A 99 -19.28 11.43 12.51
CA GLY A 99 -19.86 12.70 12.12
C GLY A 99 -18.86 13.74 11.59
N THR A 100 -17.59 13.38 11.41
CA THR A 100 -16.55 14.26 10.84
C THR A 100 -16.09 13.77 9.47
N GLU A 101 -15.69 14.69 8.59
CA GLU A 101 -15.28 14.36 7.21
C GLU A 101 -14.07 13.43 7.16
N ASN A 102 -13.14 13.58 8.11
CA ASN A 102 -11.88 12.84 8.17
C ASN A 102 -11.82 11.82 9.32
N LYS A 103 -12.95 11.43 9.92
CA LYS A 103 -12.99 10.42 10.99
C LYS A 103 -12.19 10.79 12.25
N SER A 104 -12.05 12.09 12.54
CA SER A 104 -11.21 12.59 13.63
C SER A 104 -11.83 12.49 15.02
N ARG A 105 -13.16 12.30 15.12
CA ARG A 105 -13.82 12.21 16.43
C ARG A 105 -13.64 10.83 17.06
N LEU A 106 -13.69 9.75 16.31
CA LEU A 106 -13.47 8.38 16.80
C LEU A 106 -12.06 7.88 16.45
N GLY A 107 -11.51 8.35 15.34
CA GLY A 107 -10.25 7.89 14.76
C GLY A 107 -10.50 6.91 13.62
N ALA A 108 -9.91 7.16 12.46
CA ALA A 108 -9.95 6.27 11.31
C ALA A 108 -9.39 4.88 11.65
N ASN A 109 -8.45 4.81 12.59
CA ASN A 109 -7.92 3.55 13.12
C ASN A 109 -8.91 2.77 13.99
N ALA A 110 -9.80 3.43 14.74
CA ALA A 110 -10.88 2.73 15.44
C ALA A 110 -11.88 2.13 14.45
N ILE A 111 -12.33 2.96 13.49
CA ILE A 111 -13.36 2.59 12.51
C ILE A 111 -12.86 1.49 11.57
N LEU A 112 -11.64 1.61 11.04
CA LEU A 112 -11.11 0.61 10.12
C LEU A 112 -10.91 -0.75 10.79
N GLY A 113 -10.46 -0.76 12.05
CA GLY A 113 -10.27 -2.01 12.80
C GLY A 113 -11.57 -2.81 12.88
N VAL A 114 -12.68 -2.15 13.22
CA VAL A 114 -14.01 -2.75 13.26
C VAL A 114 -14.49 -3.16 11.86
N SER A 115 -14.33 -2.29 10.86
CA SER A 115 -14.71 -2.55 9.46
C SER A 115 -14.08 -3.84 8.92
N MET A 116 -12.77 -4.02 9.13
CA MET A 116 -12.04 -5.22 8.68
C MET A 116 -12.37 -6.46 9.53
N ALA A 117 -12.51 -6.31 10.84
CA ALA A 117 -12.85 -7.42 11.73
C ALA A 117 -14.25 -7.97 11.44
N ALA A 118 -15.22 -7.09 11.16
CA ALA A 118 -16.58 -7.47 10.76
C ALA A 118 -16.57 -8.25 9.44
N ALA A 119 -15.86 -7.78 8.41
CA ALA A 119 -15.74 -8.50 7.13
C ALA A 119 -15.14 -9.90 7.29
N LYS A 120 -14.13 -10.04 8.15
CA LYS A 120 -13.50 -11.34 8.44
C LYS A 120 -14.45 -12.27 9.20
N ALA A 121 -15.18 -11.75 10.18
CA ALA A 121 -16.18 -12.51 10.91
C ALA A 121 -17.29 -13.00 9.95
N ALA A 122 -17.77 -12.13 9.08
CA ALA A 122 -18.81 -12.46 8.10
C ALA A 122 -18.32 -13.45 7.04
N ALA A 123 -17.07 -13.35 6.59
CA ALA A 123 -16.46 -14.32 5.68
C ALA A 123 -16.40 -15.72 6.31
N ASP A 124 -15.91 -15.82 7.56
CA ASP A 124 -15.83 -17.09 8.28
C ASP A 124 -17.22 -17.66 8.58
N TYR A 125 -18.19 -16.83 8.98
CA TYR A 125 -19.59 -17.20 9.14
C TYR A 125 -20.19 -17.81 7.87
N CYS A 126 -19.89 -17.20 6.71
CA CYS A 126 -20.30 -17.69 5.40
C CYS A 126 -19.50 -18.90 4.92
N ALA A 127 -18.51 -19.39 5.70
CA ALA A 127 -17.55 -20.41 5.32
C ALA A 127 -16.83 -20.09 4.00
N GLN A 128 -16.48 -18.82 3.79
CA GLN A 128 -15.76 -18.33 2.63
C GLN A 128 -14.41 -17.71 3.03
N PRO A 129 -13.34 -17.90 2.24
CA PRO A 129 -12.14 -17.10 2.43
C PRO A 129 -12.45 -15.62 2.14
N LEU A 130 -11.75 -14.70 2.82
CA LEU A 130 -12.05 -13.27 2.77
C LEU A 130 -12.07 -12.71 1.34
N TYR A 131 -11.09 -13.08 0.50
CA TYR A 131 -11.07 -12.63 -0.90
C TYR A 131 -12.35 -13.01 -1.68
N ARG A 132 -12.95 -14.17 -1.37
CA ARG A 132 -14.15 -14.69 -2.04
C ARG A 132 -15.41 -14.02 -1.49
N TYR A 133 -15.46 -13.80 -0.18
CA TYR A 133 -16.55 -13.08 0.47
C TYR A 133 -16.67 -11.65 -0.07
N VAL A 134 -15.55 -10.92 -0.14
CA VAL A 134 -15.53 -9.53 -0.62
C VAL A 134 -15.68 -9.43 -2.13
N GLY A 135 -14.93 -10.24 -2.90
CA GLY A 135 -14.83 -10.11 -4.35
C GLY A 135 -15.81 -10.97 -5.16
N GLY A 136 -16.56 -11.84 -4.49
CA GLY A 136 -17.51 -12.74 -5.13
C GLY A 136 -16.85 -13.76 -6.06
N THR A 137 -17.65 -14.29 -6.99
CA THR A 137 -17.29 -15.45 -7.82
C THR A 137 -16.18 -15.18 -8.84
N THR A 138 -15.87 -13.92 -9.14
CA THR A 138 -14.85 -13.53 -10.12
C THR A 138 -13.48 -13.26 -9.50
N ALA A 139 -13.36 -13.19 -8.16
CA ALA A 139 -12.10 -12.98 -7.46
C ALA A 139 -11.13 -14.16 -7.70
N ARG A 140 -10.11 -13.94 -8.53
CA ARG A 140 -9.14 -14.98 -8.92
C ARG A 140 -7.82 -14.45 -9.49
N VAL A 141 -7.70 -13.14 -9.68
CA VAL A 141 -6.49 -12.53 -10.22
C VAL A 141 -5.51 -12.27 -9.08
N LEU A 142 -4.36 -12.93 -9.13
CA LEU A 142 -3.23 -12.71 -8.23
C LEU A 142 -2.42 -11.52 -8.74
N PRO A 143 -2.05 -10.59 -7.85
CA PRO A 143 -1.39 -9.35 -8.24
C PRO A 143 0.09 -9.54 -8.58
N VAL A 144 0.60 -8.76 -9.54
CA VAL A 144 2.05 -8.55 -9.69
C VAL A 144 2.56 -7.72 -8.51
N PRO A 145 3.54 -8.22 -7.74
CA PRO A 145 4.07 -7.48 -6.62
C PRO A 145 5.10 -6.43 -7.05
N MET A 146 4.96 -5.21 -6.53
CA MET A 146 5.99 -4.18 -6.53
C MET A 146 6.82 -4.35 -5.26
N MET A 147 8.00 -4.96 -5.41
CA MET A 147 8.85 -5.35 -4.29
C MET A 147 9.94 -4.31 -4.07
N ASN A 148 9.80 -3.48 -3.03
CA ASN A 148 10.83 -2.53 -2.62
C ASN A 148 12.11 -3.28 -2.21
N ILE A 149 13.25 -2.95 -2.82
CA ILE A 149 14.54 -3.59 -2.52
C ILE A 149 15.65 -2.58 -2.14
N ILE A 150 15.49 -1.30 -2.46
CA ILE A 150 16.37 -0.21 -2.00
C ILE A 150 15.49 0.96 -1.54
N ASN A 151 15.83 1.53 -0.38
CA ASN A 151 15.21 2.70 0.21
C ASN A 151 16.09 3.95 0.06
N GLY A 152 15.45 5.08 -0.17
CA GLY A 152 15.98 6.44 0.01
C GLY A 152 14.95 7.31 0.75
N GLY A 153 15.04 8.62 0.58
CA GLY A 153 14.10 9.59 1.15
C GLY A 153 13.94 9.45 2.66
N GLU A 154 12.71 9.63 3.16
CA GLU A 154 12.40 9.54 4.60
C GLU A 154 12.55 8.11 5.17
N HIS A 155 12.71 7.09 4.32
CA HIS A 155 12.89 5.70 4.74
C HIS A 155 14.36 5.33 4.99
N ALA A 156 15.31 6.22 4.68
CA ALA A 156 16.74 5.95 4.85
C ALA A 156 17.56 7.22 5.15
N ASP A 157 18.52 7.11 6.07
CA ASP A 157 19.56 8.14 6.27
C ASP A 157 20.66 7.97 5.21
N ASN A 158 20.32 8.25 3.95
CA ASN A 158 21.25 8.16 2.82
C ASN A 158 21.08 9.33 1.82
N PRO A 159 22.00 9.50 0.86
CA PRO A 159 21.93 10.57 -0.12
C PRO A 159 20.92 10.37 -1.26
N ILE A 160 20.01 9.39 -1.21
CA ILE A 160 19.06 9.16 -2.31
C ILE A 160 17.76 9.89 -2.00
N ASP A 161 17.31 10.77 -2.89
CA ASP A 161 16.08 11.55 -2.65
C ASP A 161 14.79 10.75 -2.97
N ILE A 162 14.83 9.82 -3.95
CA ILE A 162 13.69 8.92 -4.26
C ILE A 162 13.51 7.91 -3.13
N GLN A 163 12.27 7.71 -2.69
CA GLN A 163 11.96 6.94 -1.49
C GLN A 163 12.11 5.42 -1.68
N GLU A 164 11.58 4.86 -2.77
CA GLU A 164 11.62 3.41 -2.99
C GLU A 164 11.98 3.02 -4.43
N PHE A 165 12.79 1.98 -4.53
CA PHE A 165 13.17 1.35 -5.79
C PHE A 165 12.71 -0.11 -5.76
N MET A 166 11.78 -0.41 -6.67
CA MET A 166 11.04 -1.67 -6.65
C MET A 166 11.33 -2.50 -7.91
N ILE A 167 11.25 -3.82 -7.74
CA ILE A 167 11.24 -4.78 -8.85
C ILE A 167 9.85 -5.38 -9.03
N MET A 168 9.50 -5.68 -10.28
CA MET A 168 8.21 -6.24 -10.68
C MET A 168 8.41 -7.49 -11.55
N PRO A 169 8.26 -8.71 -11.00
CA PRO A 169 8.45 -9.97 -11.73
C PRO A 169 7.25 -10.30 -12.63
N VAL A 170 7.11 -9.59 -13.76
CA VAL A 170 5.93 -9.69 -14.64
C VAL A 170 5.89 -10.98 -15.47
N ALA A 171 7.04 -11.63 -15.69
CA ALA A 171 7.11 -12.84 -16.52
C ALA A 171 6.86 -14.15 -15.76
N ALA A 172 6.71 -14.10 -14.44
CA ALA A 172 6.38 -15.27 -13.66
C ALA A 172 5.05 -15.90 -14.14
N ASP A 173 4.96 -17.22 -14.10
CA ASP A 173 3.72 -17.93 -14.46
C ASP A 173 2.63 -17.80 -13.37
N ASN A 174 3.06 -17.55 -12.13
CA ASN A 174 2.19 -17.56 -10.95
C ASN A 174 2.82 -16.73 -9.80
N ILE A 175 2.07 -16.44 -8.73
CA ILE A 175 2.53 -15.55 -7.65
C ILE A 175 3.63 -16.21 -6.80
N ARG A 176 3.61 -17.54 -6.64
CA ARG A 176 4.70 -18.25 -5.95
C ARG A 176 6.03 -18.09 -6.69
N GLU A 177 6.02 -18.22 -8.02
CA GLU A 177 7.21 -18.00 -8.85
C GLU A 177 7.66 -16.54 -8.82
N ALA A 178 6.73 -15.58 -8.87
CA ALA A 178 7.03 -14.15 -8.73
C ALA A 178 7.74 -13.83 -7.41
N VAL A 179 7.26 -14.38 -6.28
CA VAL A 179 7.89 -14.22 -4.97
C VAL A 179 9.28 -14.86 -4.93
N ARG A 180 9.46 -16.03 -5.53
CA ARG A 180 10.78 -16.68 -5.65
C ARG A 180 11.77 -15.81 -6.44
N MET A 181 11.35 -15.30 -7.61
CA MET A 181 12.16 -14.41 -8.44
C MET A 181 12.62 -13.18 -7.66
N GLY A 182 11.69 -12.52 -6.96
CA GLY A 182 12.00 -11.38 -6.11
C GLY A 182 12.98 -11.70 -4.98
N ALA A 183 12.84 -12.86 -4.33
CA ALA A 183 13.72 -13.28 -3.25
C ALA A 183 15.16 -13.56 -3.72
N GLU A 184 15.30 -14.17 -4.90
CA GLU A 184 16.61 -14.43 -5.51
C GLU A 184 17.32 -13.14 -5.90
N VAL A 185 16.59 -12.16 -6.49
CA VAL A 185 17.14 -10.83 -6.78
C VAL A 185 17.52 -10.09 -5.50
N PHE A 186 16.67 -10.11 -4.47
CA PHE A 186 16.95 -9.48 -3.18
C PHE A 186 18.23 -10.02 -2.52
N HIS A 187 18.40 -11.34 -2.49
CA HIS A 187 19.62 -11.96 -1.94
C HIS A 187 20.86 -11.71 -2.80
N THR A 188 20.69 -11.65 -4.13
CA THR A 188 21.78 -11.28 -5.05
C THR A 188 22.21 -9.84 -4.83
N LEU A 189 21.27 -8.91 -4.72
CA LEU A 189 21.53 -7.50 -4.41
C LEU A 189 22.26 -7.35 -3.07
N LYS A 190 21.83 -8.08 -2.02
CA LYS A 190 22.53 -8.08 -0.73
C LYS A 190 24.02 -8.37 -0.87
N LYS A 191 24.35 -9.37 -1.70
CA LYS A 191 25.73 -9.77 -1.96
C LYS A 191 26.47 -8.69 -2.76
N GLU A 192 25.87 -8.14 -3.80
CA GLU A 192 26.48 -7.06 -4.60
C GLU A 192 26.78 -5.81 -3.77
N LEU A 193 25.86 -5.41 -2.89
CA LEU A 193 26.07 -4.31 -1.95
C LEU A 193 27.24 -4.62 -0.99
N SER A 194 27.27 -5.84 -0.44
CA SER A 194 28.35 -6.26 0.47
C SER A 194 29.71 -6.30 -0.22
N ASP A 195 29.77 -6.83 -1.44
CA ASP A 195 31.00 -6.90 -2.26
C ASP A 195 31.50 -5.50 -2.65
N ALA A 196 30.59 -4.52 -2.76
CA ALA A 196 30.90 -3.11 -2.94
C ALA A 196 31.24 -2.36 -1.63
N GLY A 197 31.22 -3.04 -0.48
CA GLY A 197 31.49 -2.44 0.83
C GLY A 197 30.36 -1.56 1.38
N LEU A 198 29.14 -1.68 0.85
CA LEU A 198 27.96 -0.94 1.26
C LEU A 198 27.20 -1.66 2.38
N SER A 199 26.44 -0.89 3.17
CA SER A 199 25.58 -1.43 4.22
C SER A 199 24.46 -2.30 3.63
N THR A 200 24.15 -3.40 4.31
CA THR A 200 22.98 -4.26 4.03
C THR A 200 21.96 -4.22 5.17
N GLY A 201 21.99 -3.15 5.96
CA GLY A 201 20.91 -2.82 6.89
C GLY A 201 19.60 -2.61 6.13
N ILE A 202 18.49 -3.02 6.74
CA ILE A 202 17.16 -2.94 6.16
C ILE A 202 16.34 -1.83 6.81
N GLY A 203 15.54 -1.12 6.01
CA GLY A 203 14.59 -0.12 6.49
C GLY A 203 13.29 -0.72 7.03
N ASP A 204 12.29 0.12 7.24
CA ASP A 204 10.96 -0.27 7.74
C ASP A 204 10.27 -1.27 6.81
N GLU A 205 10.49 -1.15 5.50
CA GLU A 205 9.87 -1.98 4.47
C GLU A 205 10.70 -3.21 4.08
N GLY A 206 11.85 -3.42 4.74
CA GLY A 206 12.73 -4.57 4.53
C GLY A 206 13.72 -4.42 3.37
N GLY A 207 13.60 -3.38 2.55
CA GLY A 207 14.60 -3.05 1.52
C GLY A 207 15.92 -2.55 2.13
N PHE A 208 17.01 -2.60 1.37
CA PHE A 208 18.30 -2.11 1.85
C PHE A 208 18.36 -0.59 1.87
N ALA A 209 19.10 -0.01 2.82
CA ALA A 209 19.37 1.43 2.89
C ALA A 209 20.88 1.71 2.78
N PRO A 210 21.52 1.42 1.63
CA PRO A 210 22.95 1.68 1.44
C PRO A 210 23.23 3.17 1.22
N ASN A 211 24.46 3.59 1.53
CA ASN A 211 24.97 4.92 1.16
C ASN A 211 25.37 4.95 -0.32
N ILE A 212 24.36 5.03 -1.19
CA ILE A 212 24.51 5.20 -2.64
C ILE A 212 24.39 6.69 -2.99
N ASN A 213 25.14 7.14 -4.00
CA ASN A 213 25.31 8.57 -4.29
C ASN A 213 24.21 9.17 -5.18
N SER A 214 23.43 8.36 -5.89
CA SER A 214 22.41 8.85 -6.80
C SER A 214 21.34 7.80 -7.11
N THR A 215 20.20 8.28 -7.63
CA THR A 215 19.10 7.44 -8.15
C THR A 215 19.58 6.47 -9.23
N ARG A 216 20.46 6.94 -10.14
CA ARG A 216 20.99 6.11 -11.24
C ARG A 216 21.90 5.00 -10.74
N ASP A 217 22.76 5.30 -9.76
CA ASP A 217 23.61 4.27 -9.15
C ASP A 217 22.74 3.17 -8.50
N ALA A 218 21.65 3.54 -7.82
CA ALA A 218 20.72 2.58 -7.23
C ALA A 218 20.08 1.67 -8.30
N LEU A 219 19.60 2.27 -9.39
CA LEU A 219 19.02 1.54 -10.53
C LEU A 219 20.06 0.61 -11.20
N ASP A 220 21.29 1.06 -11.38
CA ASP A 220 22.38 0.25 -11.94
C ASP A 220 22.70 -0.97 -11.07
N PHE A 221 22.73 -0.81 -9.73
CA PHE A 221 22.88 -1.91 -8.79
C PHE A 221 21.74 -2.94 -8.90
N ILE A 222 20.50 -2.46 -9.07
CA ILE A 222 19.33 -3.32 -9.20
C ILE A 222 19.39 -4.10 -10.52
N LEU A 223 19.62 -3.44 -11.65
CA LEU A 223 19.72 -4.11 -12.96
C LEU A 223 20.81 -5.19 -12.96
N LYS A 224 22.00 -4.87 -12.45
CA LYS A 224 23.09 -5.84 -12.32
C LYS A 224 22.71 -7.03 -11.42
N SER A 225 21.92 -6.80 -10.39
CA SER A 225 21.46 -7.86 -9.48
C SER A 225 20.39 -8.74 -10.11
N ILE A 226 19.51 -8.17 -10.93
CA ILE A 226 18.54 -8.92 -11.75
C ILE A 226 19.27 -9.85 -12.72
N GLU A 227 20.24 -9.32 -13.49
CA GLU A 227 21.03 -10.11 -14.43
C GLU A 227 21.81 -11.23 -13.74
N LYS A 228 22.46 -10.93 -12.61
CA LYS A 228 23.23 -11.92 -11.84
C LYS A 228 22.36 -13.00 -11.21
N ALA A 229 21.11 -12.70 -10.89
CA ALA A 229 20.13 -13.68 -10.42
C ALA A 229 19.64 -14.60 -11.56
N GLY A 230 19.98 -14.30 -12.82
CA GLY A 230 19.63 -15.12 -13.99
C GLY A 230 18.34 -14.67 -14.68
N TYR A 231 17.88 -13.44 -14.46
CA TYR A 231 16.69 -12.86 -15.07
C TYR A 231 17.06 -11.75 -16.04
N ASN A 232 16.24 -11.52 -17.06
CA ASN A 232 16.41 -10.44 -18.03
C ASN A 232 15.68 -9.16 -17.57
N PRO A 233 16.39 -8.06 -17.28
CA PRO A 233 15.73 -6.79 -17.01
C PRO A 233 14.95 -6.28 -18.23
N GLY A 234 13.74 -5.78 -18.01
CA GLY A 234 12.87 -5.30 -19.10
C GLY A 234 12.23 -6.42 -19.94
N GLU A 235 12.39 -7.68 -19.55
CA GLU A 235 11.65 -8.81 -20.10
C GLU A 235 11.01 -9.63 -18.98
N ASP A 236 11.81 -10.08 -18.01
CA ASP A 236 11.37 -10.91 -16.89
C ASP A 236 10.95 -10.06 -15.69
N ILE A 237 11.78 -9.06 -15.39
CA ILE A 237 11.64 -8.17 -14.24
C ILE A 237 11.75 -6.72 -14.74
N TYR A 238 10.75 -5.91 -14.40
CA TYR A 238 10.75 -4.46 -14.63
C TYR A 238 10.94 -3.71 -13.33
N LEU A 239 11.13 -2.39 -13.44
CA LEU A 239 11.32 -1.51 -12.29
C LEU A 239 10.07 -0.65 -12.06
N ALA A 240 9.87 -0.31 -10.78
CA ALA A 240 8.94 0.72 -10.35
C ALA A 240 9.64 1.64 -9.35
N LEU A 241 9.22 2.90 -9.31
CA LEU A 241 9.73 3.89 -8.37
C LEU A 241 8.58 4.44 -7.54
N ASP A 242 8.85 4.68 -6.27
CA ASP A 242 8.07 5.64 -5.47
C ASP A 242 8.98 6.82 -5.15
N CYS A 243 8.65 7.95 -5.75
CA CYS A 243 9.41 9.17 -5.57
C CYS A 243 9.10 9.83 -4.22
N ALA A 244 7.86 9.72 -3.72
CA ALA A 244 7.35 10.53 -2.62
C ALA A 244 7.71 12.02 -2.77
N ALA A 245 7.47 12.59 -3.97
CA ALA A 245 8.05 13.86 -4.36
C ALA A 245 7.62 15.06 -3.50
N THR A 246 6.53 14.92 -2.75
CA THR A 246 6.09 15.88 -1.74
C THR A 246 7.21 16.17 -0.72
N GLU A 247 7.98 15.16 -0.30
CA GLU A 247 9.02 15.29 0.74
C GLU A 247 10.20 16.17 0.29
N TYR A 248 10.50 16.16 -1.00
CA TYR A 248 11.54 17.01 -1.59
C TYR A 248 10.98 18.22 -2.35
N PHE A 249 9.68 18.51 -2.27
CA PHE A 249 9.07 19.71 -2.85
C PHE A 249 9.06 20.88 -1.87
N LYS A 250 9.86 21.91 -2.15
CA LYS A 250 10.08 23.06 -1.27
C LYS A 250 9.97 24.36 -2.05
N ASP A 251 9.15 25.29 -1.56
CA ASP A 251 8.97 26.63 -2.13
C ASP A 251 8.65 26.63 -3.64
N GLY A 252 7.83 25.67 -4.09
CA GLY A 252 7.41 25.54 -5.49
C GLY A 252 8.44 24.87 -6.41
N LYS A 253 9.44 24.19 -5.85
CA LYS A 253 10.51 23.49 -6.60
C LYS A 253 10.82 22.13 -5.99
N TYR A 254 11.29 21.20 -6.81
CA TYR A 254 11.76 19.89 -6.41
C TYR A 254 13.27 19.95 -6.10
N VAL A 255 13.65 19.73 -4.85
CA VAL A 255 15.02 19.87 -4.33
C VAL A 255 15.61 18.48 -4.07
N LEU A 256 16.23 17.90 -5.10
CA LEU A 256 16.97 16.64 -5.02
C LEU A 256 18.35 16.92 -4.41
N SER A 257 18.42 16.91 -3.09
CA SER A 257 19.58 17.29 -2.30
C SER A 257 20.77 16.34 -2.49
N GLY A 258 20.49 15.05 -2.64
CA GLY A 258 21.46 14.00 -2.93
C GLY A 258 22.21 14.21 -4.23
N GLU A 259 21.48 14.67 -5.24
CA GLU A 259 22.04 14.97 -6.57
C GLU A 259 22.46 16.45 -6.73
N GLY A 260 22.25 17.29 -5.72
CA GLY A 260 22.53 18.72 -5.78
C GLY A 260 21.72 19.47 -6.85
N LYS A 261 20.49 19.01 -7.14
CA LYS A 261 19.61 19.59 -8.17
C LYS A 261 18.44 20.35 -7.53
N THR A 262 17.93 21.32 -8.27
CA THR A 262 16.70 22.02 -7.94
C THR A 262 15.94 22.26 -9.22
N LEU A 263 14.75 21.68 -9.32
CA LEU A 263 13.98 21.56 -10.56
C LEU A 263 12.63 22.25 -10.38
N SER A 264 12.16 22.92 -11.43
CA SER A 264 10.74 23.24 -11.59
C SER A 264 9.92 21.96 -11.85
N SER A 265 8.59 22.05 -11.81
CA SER A 265 7.71 20.92 -12.12
C SER A 265 7.96 20.31 -13.50
N ALA A 266 8.18 21.15 -14.52
CA ALA A 266 8.51 20.69 -15.86
C ALA A 266 9.87 19.97 -15.90
N GLU A 267 10.90 20.54 -15.27
CA GLU A 267 12.23 19.93 -15.20
C GLU A 267 12.23 18.63 -14.39
N ASN A 268 11.38 18.50 -13.37
CA ASN A 268 11.20 17.26 -12.62
C ASN A 268 10.52 16.17 -13.47
N ALA A 269 9.48 16.52 -14.23
CA ALA A 269 8.86 15.61 -15.18
C ALA A 269 9.87 15.14 -16.26
N ASP A 270 10.69 16.05 -16.79
CA ASP A 270 11.77 15.72 -17.74
C ASP A 270 12.83 14.80 -17.12
N TYR A 271 13.18 15.04 -15.84
CA TYR A 271 14.10 14.18 -15.10
C TYR A 271 13.57 12.74 -14.98
N LEU A 272 12.30 12.58 -14.60
CA LEU A 272 11.65 11.25 -14.51
C LEU A 272 11.52 10.59 -15.89
N ALA A 273 11.19 11.36 -16.93
CA ALA A 273 11.14 10.86 -18.30
C ALA A 273 12.50 10.37 -18.80
N ALA A 274 13.60 11.03 -18.41
CA ALA A 274 14.95 10.58 -18.73
C ALA A 274 15.28 9.25 -18.02
N LEU A 275 14.84 9.04 -16.78
CA LEU A 275 15.01 7.75 -16.11
C LEU A 275 14.23 6.64 -16.84
N VAL A 276 12.98 6.88 -17.22
CA VAL A 276 12.18 5.93 -18.00
C VAL A 276 12.82 5.62 -19.36
N GLY A 277 13.48 6.59 -19.99
CA GLY A 277 14.19 6.38 -21.26
C GLY A 277 15.42 5.49 -21.14
N ASP A 278 16.06 5.46 -19.97
CA ASP A 278 17.33 4.78 -19.74
C ASP A 278 17.17 3.43 -19.00
N TYR A 279 16.06 3.22 -18.29
CA TYR A 279 15.80 2.06 -17.45
C TYR A 279 14.44 1.43 -17.77
N PRO A 280 14.24 0.12 -17.56
CA PRO A 280 12.95 -0.55 -17.80
C PRO A 280 11.93 -0.25 -16.68
N ILE A 281 11.69 1.04 -16.42
CA ILE A 281 10.72 1.54 -15.45
C ILE A 281 9.35 1.57 -16.10
N ILE A 282 8.39 0.84 -15.52
CA ILE A 282 7.01 0.76 -16.00
C ILE A 282 6.00 1.44 -15.08
N SER A 283 6.44 1.85 -13.89
CA SER A 283 5.59 2.52 -12.90
C SER A 283 6.36 3.57 -12.11
N ILE A 284 5.74 4.74 -11.92
CA ILE A 284 6.21 5.82 -11.07
C ILE A 284 5.05 6.25 -10.17
N GLU A 285 5.27 6.11 -8.87
CA GLU A 285 4.42 6.58 -7.80
C GLU A 285 4.90 7.94 -7.30
N ASP A 286 3.93 8.83 -7.06
CA ASP A 286 4.12 10.19 -6.52
C ASP A 286 5.31 10.96 -7.12
N GLY A 287 5.41 10.93 -8.45
CA GLY A 287 6.45 11.64 -9.20
C GLY A 287 6.38 13.16 -9.08
N MET A 288 5.23 13.70 -8.66
CA MET A 288 4.99 15.13 -8.40
C MET A 288 4.35 15.30 -7.02
N ALA A 289 4.52 16.46 -6.39
CA ALA A 289 3.98 16.72 -5.06
C ALA A 289 2.44 16.67 -5.03
N GLU A 290 1.86 16.34 -3.87
CA GLU A 290 0.43 16.00 -3.69
C GLU A 290 -0.57 17.08 -4.19
N ASP A 291 -0.16 18.35 -4.20
CA ASP A 291 -0.98 19.49 -4.65
C ASP A 291 -0.44 20.18 -5.93
N ASP A 292 0.62 19.66 -6.56
CA ASP A 292 1.13 20.14 -7.85
C ASP A 292 0.34 19.55 -9.03
N TRP A 293 -0.96 19.86 -9.09
CA TRP A 293 -1.88 19.33 -10.10
C TRP A 293 -1.46 19.65 -11.55
N ASP A 294 -0.88 20.84 -11.77
CA ASP A 294 -0.39 21.23 -13.09
C ASP A 294 0.85 20.41 -13.48
N GLY A 295 1.75 20.16 -12.52
CA GLY A 295 2.88 19.26 -12.68
C GLY A 295 2.46 17.82 -12.95
N TRP A 296 1.49 17.29 -12.19
CA TRP A 296 0.91 15.96 -12.42
C TRP A 296 0.30 15.82 -13.81
N LYS A 297 -0.43 16.82 -14.27
CA LYS A 297 -0.99 16.84 -15.62
C LYS A 297 0.11 16.82 -16.68
N ALA A 298 1.14 17.65 -16.53
CA ALA A 298 2.28 17.67 -17.45
C ALA A 298 3.02 16.32 -17.48
N LEU A 299 3.26 15.69 -16.32
CA LEU A 299 3.84 14.36 -16.23
C LEU A 299 2.97 13.31 -16.93
N THR A 300 1.65 13.41 -16.78
CA THR A 300 0.68 12.50 -17.40
C THR A 300 0.66 12.65 -18.92
N GLU A 301 0.68 13.88 -19.43
CA GLU A 301 0.78 14.16 -20.87
C GLU A 301 2.11 13.66 -21.46
N LEU A 302 3.19 13.69 -20.67
CA LEU A 302 4.53 13.27 -21.12
C LEU A 302 4.73 11.76 -21.11
N LEU A 303 4.24 11.06 -20.07
CA LEU A 303 4.57 9.65 -19.81
C LEU A 303 3.36 8.70 -19.69
N GLY A 304 2.15 9.22 -19.53
CA GLY A 304 0.97 8.42 -19.15
C GLY A 304 0.55 7.34 -20.15
N ASP A 305 0.97 7.45 -21.41
CA ASP A 305 0.73 6.41 -22.43
C ASP A 305 1.70 5.22 -22.28
N LYS A 306 2.90 5.43 -21.73
CA LYS A 306 3.97 4.42 -21.66
C LYS A 306 4.20 3.87 -20.26
N VAL A 307 3.91 4.67 -19.24
CA VAL A 307 4.25 4.40 -17.84
C VAL A 307 3.00 4.49 -16.99
N GLN A 308 2.87 3.58 -16.05
CA GLN A 308 1.89 3.69 -14.98
C GLN A 308 2.28 4.85 -14.05
N LEU A 309 1.41 5.83 -13.86
CA LEU A 309 1.59 6.95 -12.95
C LEU A 309 0.63 6.76 -11.79
N VAL A 310 1.17 6.40 -10.63
CA VAL A 310 0.41 6.05 -9.44
C VAL A 310 0.31 7.27 -8.52
N GLY A 311 -0.91 7.72 -8.25
CA GLY A 311 -1.15 8.71 -7.20
C GLY A 311 -1.38 8.02 -5.86
N ASP A 312 -0.53 8.31 -4.88
CA ASP A 312 -0.67 7.91 -3.47
C ASP A 312 -1.14 9.11 -2.64
N ASP A 313 -0.24 10.02 -2.23
CA ASP A 313 -0.60 11.25 -1.51
C ASP A 313 -1.50 12.16 -2.36
N LEU A 314 -1.38 12.07 -3.70
CA LEU A 314 -2.26 12.76 -4.63
C LEU A 314 -3.73 12.43 -4.38
N PHE A 315 -4.06 11.16 -4.13
CA PHE A 315 -5.44 10.67 -4.03
C PHE A 315 -5.86 10.27 -2.63
N VAL A 316 -4.92 9.88 -1.75
CA VAL A 316 -5.13 9.39 -0.37
C VAL A 316 -6.29 8.40 -0.25
N THR A 317 -6.45 7.52 -1.24
CA THR A 317 -7.57 6.57 -1.34
C THR A 317 -8.96 7.25 -1.20
N ASN A 318 -9.07 8.55 -1.52
CA ASN A 318 -10.27 9.36 -1.32
C ASN A 318 -11.04 9.51 -2.65
N PRO A 319 -12.29 9.00 -2.75
CA PRO A 319 -13.09 9.10 -3.97
C PRO A 319 -13.28 10.52 -4.50
N ALA A 320 -13.31 11.55 -3.65
CA ALA A 320 -13.48 12.93 -4.09
C ALA A 320 -12.22 13.48 -4.78
N ARG A 321 -11.02 13.21 -4.23
CA ARG A 321 -9.75 13.60 -4.86
C ARG A 321 -9.49 12.80 -6.13
N LEU A 322 -9.76 11.50 -6.10
CA LEU A 322 -9.67 10.64 -7.29
C LEU A 322 -10.56 11.17 -8.43
N ALA A 323 -11.81 11.55 -8.13
CA ALA A 323 -12.72 12.11 -9.14
C ALA A 323 -12.18 13.42 -9.76
N ASP A 324 -11.54 14.30 -8.96
CA ASP A 324 -10.93 15.51 -9.49
C ASP A 324 -9.71 15.20 -10.38
N GLY A 325 -8.86 14.26 -9.97
CA GLY A 325 -7.73 13.81 -10.79
C GLY A 325 -8.13 13.21 -12.13
N ILE A 326 -9.13 12.31 -12.13
CA ILE A 326 -9.71 11.75 -13.35
C ILE A 326 -10.21 12.87 -14.28
N LYS A 327 -10.95 13.84 -13.72
CA LYS A 327 -11.49 14.97 -14.50
C LYS A 327 -10.39 15.85 -15.11
N ARG A 328 -9.27 15.99 -14.43
CA ARG A 328 -8.12 16.80 -14.87
C ARG A 328 -7.18 16.06 -15.82
N GLY A 329 -7.30 14.74 -15.93
CA GLY A 329 -6.35 13.90 -16.65
C GLY A 329 -5.01 13.79 -15.94
N CYS A 330 -5.03 13.68 -14.61
CA CYS A 330 -3.84 13.51 -13.77
C CYS A 330 -3.69 12.05 -13.36
N ALA A 331 -2.46 11.53 -13.47
CA ALA A 331 -2.10 10.14 -13.22
C ALA A 331 -2.89 9.16 -14.11
N ASN A 332 -2.66 7.85 -13.91
CA ASN A 332 -3.44 6.79 -14.56
C ASN A 332 -3.58 5.53 -13.69
N SER A 333 -3.22 5.65 -12.41
CA SER A 333 -3.28 4.61 -11.39
C SER A 333 -3.45 5.23 -10.01
N MET A 334 -4.01 4.48 -9.06
CA MET A 334 -4.15 4.88 -7.66
C MET A 334 -3.49 3.85 -6.74
N LEU A 335 -2.75 4.32 -5.75
CA LEU A 335 -2.31 3.49 -4.63
C LEU A 335 -3.47 3.38 -3.62
N VAL A 336 -3.79 2.16 -3.19
CA VAL A 336 -4.94 1.88 -2.33
C VAL A 336 -4.44 1.51 -0.94
N LYS A 337 -4.60 2.42 0.02
CA LYS A 337 -4.28 2.20 1.43
C LYS A 337 -5.57 2.31 2.24
N VAL A 338 -6.06 1.18 2.74
CA VAL A 338 -7.34 1.07 3.47
C VAL A 338 -7.47 2.06 4.63
N ASN A 339 -6.36 2.38 5.31
CA ASN A 339 -6.36 3.27 6.47
C ASN A 339 -6.36 4.76 6.11
N GLN A 340 -6.06 5.14 4.86
CA GLN A 340 -6.16 6.53 4.41
C GLN A 340 -7.61 7.00 4.30
N ILE A 341 -8.56 6.08 4.07
CA ILE A 341 -9.99 6.41 3.99
C ILE A 341 -10.79 5.89 5.19
N GLY A 342 -10.41 4.75 5.76
CA GLY A 342 -10.87 4.31 7.08
C GLY A 342 -12.04 3.31 7.11
N THR A 343 -12.57 2.88 5.97
CA THR A 343 -13.54 1.77 5.88
C THR A 343 -13.31 0.91 4.63
N LEU A 344 -13.75 -0.35 4.67
CA LEU A 344 -13.73 -1.22 3.49
C LEU A 344 -14.72 -0.72 2.42
N THR A 345 -15.91 -0.26 2.80
CA THR A 345 -16.90 0.27 1.85
C THR A 345 -16.36 1.45 1.05
N GLU A 346 -15.73 2.44 1.69
CA GLU A 346 -15.14 3.59 0.98
C GLU A 346 -13.92 3.18 0.15
N THR A 347 -13.11 2.24 0.64
CA THR A 347 -11.98 1.68 -0.12
C THR A 347 -12.47 1.04 -1.43
N LEU A 348 -13.46 0.14 -1.35
CA LEU A 348 -14.01 -0.56 -2.51
C LEU A 348 -14.68 0.41 -3.49
N LYS A 349 -15.31 1.47 -2.99
CA LYS A 349 -15.86 2.56 -3.80
C LYS A 349 -14.77 3.32 -4.58
N ALA A 350 -13.63 3.62 -3.96
CA ALA A 350 -12.50 4.24 -4.63
C ALA A 350 -11.92 3.31 -5.73
N VAL A 351 -11.76 2.03 -5.41
CA VAL A 351 -11.27 1.01 -6.36
C VAL A 351 -12.20 0.86 -7.57
N ASP A 352 -13.51 0.76 -7.37
CA ASP A 352 -14.50 0.68 -8.47
C ASP A 352 -14.50 1.96 -9.32
N MET A 353 -14.38 3.13 -8.70
CA MET A 353 -14.26 4.40 -9.43
C MET A 353 -13.03 4.43 -10.34
N ALA A 354 -11.87 4.05 -9.82
CA ALA A 354 -10.63 3.97 -10.58
C ALA A 354 -10.76 2.98 -11.76
N HIS A 355 -11.24 1.77 -11.51
CA HIS A 355 -11.44 0.77 -12.58
C HIS A 355 -12.37 1.28 -13.68
N ARG A 356 -13.50 1.90 -13.33
CA ARG A 356 -14.44 2.45 -14.32
C ARG A 356 -13.89 3.62 -15.12
N ALA A 357 -12.90 4.33 -14.58
CA ALA A 357 -12.18 5.39 -15.28
C ALA A 357 -11.01 4.87 -16.12
N GLY A 358 -10.75 3.55 -16.13
CA GLY A 358 -9.60 2.95 -16.81
C GLY A 358 -8.27 3.12 -16.07
N TYR A 359 -8.33 3.52 -14.79
CA TYR A 359 -7.15 3.58 -13.92
C TYR A 359 -6.88 2.18 -13.36
N THR A 360 -5.61 1.86 -13.16
CA THR A 360 -5.22 0.69 -12.36
C THR A 360 -5.28 0.99 -10.87
N ASN A 361 -5.42 -0.05 -10.05
CA ASN A 361 -5.34 0.04 -8.60
C ASN A 361 -4.15 -0.78 -8.10
N VAL A 362 -3.35 -0.22 -7.22
CA VAL A 362 -2.23 -0.92 -6.58
C VAL A 362 -2.54 -1.03 -5.10
N MET A 363 -2.90 -2.23 -4.64
CA MET A 363 -3.22 -2.46 -3.23
C MET A 363 -1.96 -2.34 -2.39
N SER A 364 -1.98 -1.57 -1.31
CA SER A 364 -0.76 -1.17 -0.62
C SER A 364 -0.78 -1.35 0.90
N HIS A 365 0.39 -1.64 1.43
CA HIS A 365 0.71 -1.63 2.85
C HIS A 365 0.92 -0.20 3.41
N ARG A 366 1.30 -0.08 4.68
CA ARG A 366 1.95 1.12 5.23
C ARG A 366 3.33 0.78 5.79
N SER A 367 4.17 1.79 6.08
CA SER A 367 5.48 1.55 6.69
C SER A 367 5.39 0.96 8.11
N GLY A 368 4.37 1.27 8.91
CA GLY A 368 4.01 0.53 10.12
C GLY A 368 2.96 -0.53 9.82
N GLU A 369 3.39 -1.78 9.64
CA GLU A 369 2.49 -2.91 9.38
C GLU A 369 2.32 -3.82 10.60
N THR A 370 1.42 -4.79 10.50
CA THR A 370 1.24 -5.86 11.49
C THR A 370 1.35 -7.23 10.83
N GLU A 371 1.08 -8.31 11.57
CA GLU A 371 0.90 -9.65 11.02
C GLU A 371 -0.36 -9.82 10.16
N ASP A 372 -1.27 -8.83 10.19
CA ASP A 372 -2.50 -8.83 9.42
C ASP A 372 -2.20 -8.92 7.90
N ALA A 373 -2.90 -9.77 7.16
CA ALA A 373 -2.68 -9.95 5.72
C ALA A 373 -3.89 -9.55 4.85
N THR A 374 -4.80 -8.73 5.38
CA THR A 374 -6.07 -8.34 4.72
C THR A 374 -5.84 -7.78 3.31
N ILE A 375 -4.79 -7.00 3.10
CA ILE A 375 -4.51 -6.40 1.78
C ILE A 375 -4.20 -7.46 0.69
N ALA A 376 -3.70 -8.65 1.06
CA ALA A 376 -3.52 -9.74 0.10
C ALA A 376 -4.87 -10.27 -0.40
N ASP A 377 -5.81 -10.48 0.53
CA ASP A 377 -7.18 -10.88 0.21
C ASP A 377 -7.91 -9.79 -0.58
N LEU A 378 -7.76 -8.50 -0.22
CA LEU A 378 -8.38 -7.39 -0.94
C LEU A 378 -7.82 -7.20 -2.36
N ALA A 379 -6.53 -7.42 -2.57
CA ALA A 379 -5.94 -7.35 -3.90
C ALA A 379 -6.58 -8.38 -4.85
N VAL A 380 -6.83 -9.59 -4.35
CA VAL A 380 -7.49 -10.67 -5.12
C VAL A 380 -9.00 -10.45 -5.22
N ALA A 381 -9.65 -9.97 -4.15
CA ALA A 381 -11.08 -9.67 -4.12
C ALA A 381 -11.46 -8.65 -5.20
N THR A 382 -10.61 -7.64 -5.38
CA THR A 382 -10.83 -6.56 -6.33
C THR A 382 -10.28 -6.87 -7.72
N ASN A 383 -9.55 -7.98 -7.89
CA ASN A 383 -8.78 -8.30 -9.08
C ASN A 383 -7.93 -7.10 -9.56
N CYS A 384 -7.36 -6.31 -8.64
CA CYS A 384 -6.64 -5.07 -8.98
C CYS A 384 -5.36 -5.31 -9.79
N GLY A 385 -4.85 -6.55 -9.76
CA GLY A 385 -3.74 -7.00 -10.59
C GLY A 385 -2.36 -6.57 -10.09
N GLN A 386 -2.26 -5.69 -9.08
CA GLN A 386 -0.99 -5.20 -8.54
C GLN A 386 -1.05 -4.99 -7.02
N ILE A 387 0.07 -5.23 -6.33
CA ILE A 387 0.21 -5.04 -4.88
C ILE A 387 1.58 -4.45 -4.53
N LYS A 388 1.64 -3.47 -3.63
CA LYS A 388 2.87 -2.91 -3.03
C LYS A 388 2.88 -3.27 -1.55
N THR A 389 3.61 -4.32 -1.18
CA THR A 389 3.63 -4.83 0.20
C THR A 389 5.04 -5.00 0.77
N GLY A 390 6.00 -4.26 0.23
CA GLY A 390 7.38 -4.17 0.73
C GLY A 390 8.30 -5.27 0.23
N SER A 391 9.47 -5.38 0.87
CA SER A 391 10.56 -6.24 0.45
C SER A 391 10.38 -7.72 0.81
N LEU A 392 11.40 -8.51 0.48
CA LEU A 392 11.49 -9.94 0.77
C LEU A 392 12.17 -10.19 2.12
N ALA A 393 11.83 -9.36 3.10
CA ALA A 393 12.31 -9.42 4.47
C ALA A 393 11.23 -8.89 5.43
N ARG A 394 11.37 -9.26 6.70
CA ARG A 394 10.48 -8.91 7.82
C ARG A 394 9.07 -9.52 7.70
N SER A 395 8.58 -10.13 8.78
CA SER A 395 7.33 -10.90 8.75
C SER A 395 6.10 -10.03 8.49
N ASP A 396 6.14 -8.75 8.82
CA ASP A 396 5.09 -7.76 8.50
C ASP A 396 4.87 -7.59 6.99
N ARG A 397 5.89 -7.86 6.16
CA ARG A 397 5.80 -7.90 4.70
C ARG A 397 5.51 -9.31 4.20
N LEU A 398 6.30 -10.28 4.68
CA LEU A 398 6.23 -11.67 4.25
C LEU A 398 4.88 -12.33 4.55
N ALA A 399 4.15 -11.88 5.59
CA ALA A 399 2.81 -12.38 5.88
C ALA A 399 1.85 -12.23 4.68
N LYS A 400 1.95 -11.12 3.95
CA LYS A 400 1.09 -10.83 2.78
C LYS A 400 1.48 -11.69 1.59
N TYR A 401 2.79 -11.82 1.30
CA TYR A 401 3.26 -12.75 0.27
C TYR A 401 2.86 -14.20 0.57
N ASN A 402 3.01 -14.63 1.82
CA ASN A 402 2.59 -15.97 2.24
C ASN A 402 1.08 -16.16 2.11
N GLN A 403 0.29 -15.11 2.38
CA GLN A 403 -1.15 -15.17 2.17
C GLN A 403 -1.52 -15.26 0.68
N LEU A 404 -0.86 -14.53 -0.21
CA LEU A 404 -1.05 -14.66 -1.65
C LEU A 404 -0.74 -16.07 -2.16
N ILE A 405 0.32 -16.70 -1.64
CA ILE A 405 0.65 -18.10 -1.96
C ILE A 405 -0.48 -19.05 -1.51
N ARG A 406 -1.05 -18.84 -0.32
CA ARG A 406 -2.22 -19.63 0.14
C ARG A 406 -3.45 -19.38 -0.73
N ILE A 407 -3.69 -18.14 -1.15
CA ILE A 407 -4.82 -17.80 -2.02
C ILE A 407 -4.67 -18.48 -3.39
N GLU A 408 -3.47 -18.45 -3.98
CA GLU A 408 -3.17 -19.18 -5.21
C GLU A 408 -3.43 -20.69 -5.04
N GLU A 409 -2.96 -21.29 -3.95
CA GLU A 409 -3.17 -22.72 -3.65
C GLU A 409 -4.67 -23.04 -3.53
N MET A 410 -5.45 -22.20 -2.84
CA MET A 410 -6.90 -22.37 -2.69
C MET A 410 -7.66 -22.21 -4.01
N LEU A 411 -7.23 -21.31 -4.89
CA LEU A 411 -7.83 -21.09 -6.21
C LEU A 411 -7.48 -22.21 -7.21
N GLY A 412 -6.35 -22.89 -7.02
CA GLY A 412 -5.89 -23.99 -7.87
C GLY A 412 -5.83 -23.58 -9.34
N GLU A 413 -6.39 -24.40 -10.23
CA GLU A 413 -6.40 -24.18 -11.67
C GLU A 413 -7.14 -22.90 -12.12
N THR A 414 -7.93 -22.28 -11.23
CA THR A 414 -8.66 -21.04 -11.54
C THR A 414 -7.87 -19.76 -11.23
N ALA A 415 -6.73 -19.89 -10.55
CA ALA A 415 -5.85 -18.77 -10.26
C ALA A 415 -5.29 -18.16 -11.56
N GLN A 416 -5.29 -16.83 -11.64
CA GLN A 416 -4.71 -16.10 -12.77
C GLN A 416 -3.71 -15.10 -12.24
N TYR A 417 -2.43 -15.25 -12.54
CA TYR A 417 -1.46 -14.19 -12.23
C TYR A 417 -1.56 -13.09 -13.28
N ALA A 418 -1.66 -11.83 -12.84
CA ALA A 418 -1.76 -10.70 -13.76
C ALA A 418 -0.55 -10.63 -14.72
N GLY A 419 0.66 -10.87 -14.21
CA GLY A 419 1.87 -10.99 -15.01
C GLY A 419 2.02 -9.87 -16.04
N ARG A 420 2.26 -10.23 -17.30
CA ARG A 420 2.44 -9.27 -18.40
C ARG A 420 1.19 -8.43 -18.74
N SER A 421 0.01 -8.77 -18.22
CA SER A 421 -1.21 -7.99 -18.52
C SER A 421 -1.20 -6.59 -17.92
N ILE A 422 -0.25 -6.28 -17.03
CA ILE A 422 -0.09 -4.94 -16.46
C ILE A 422 0.77 -4.01 -17.35
N LEU A 423 1.44 -4.55 -18.36
CA LEU A 423 2.29 -3.78 -19.25
C LEU A 423 1.40 -2.93 -20.18
N ARG A 424 1.85 -1.69 -20.43
CA ARG A 424 1.24 -0.79 -21.40
C ARG A 424 1.93 -0.98 -22.76
N ASP A 425 1.14 -1.19 -23.80
CA ASP A 425 1.60 -1.37 -25.19
C ASP A 425 1.93 -0.05 -25.90
#